data_AF-A0A953Q637-F1
#
_entry.id   AF-A0A953Q637-F1
#
_cell.length_a   1.000
_cell.length_b   1.000
_cell.length_c   1.000
_cell.angle_alpha   90.00
_cell.angle_beta   90.00
_cell.angle_gamma   90.00
#
_symmetry.space_group_name_H-M   'P 1'
#
loop_
_entity.id
_entity.type
_entity.pdbx_description
1 polymer ?
#
loop_
_entity_poly.entity_id
_entity_poly.type
_entity_poly.pdbx_seq_one_letter_code
_entity_poly.pdbx_strand_id
1 'polypeptide(L)'
;MKFSKAHILMLALVLTAVPLAAQTDAAHAKHCSLATLHGSFGFFGQSPATLIGDPALRLVTSGTIHFDGHGNLSGGSIANVEGWGAGEIGTFAGTYTVNPDCTYSGEHTGDGETLHFAGTITGSGMLQETRFVVTDPGWVALGTDKRIRPERCSLSTLKGSYALFGEGTVTALTPPAPIAHVGTVTYDGRGNFFGSDTIMLNGTMMPDTFTGTYTVTRGCMISVDITSTAVGVVHEQGWIVGEGQSTEVHLIVTDPGFLFYEATRKQ
;
A
#
# COMPACT_ATOMS: atom_id res chain seq x y z
N MET A 1 -80.42 26.66 -30.42
CA MET A 1 -79.56 26.44 -29.24
C MET A 1 -80.24 25.44 -28.31
N LYS A 2 -79.79 24.18 -28.29
CA LYS A 2 -80.26 23.13 -27.39
C LYS A 2 -79.05 22.30 -26.93
N PHE A 3 -78.95 22.13 -25.61
CA PHE A 3 -77.96 21.28 -24.93
C PHE A 3 -78.15 19.80 -25.29
N SER A 4 -77.05 19.04 -25.37
CA SER A 4 -77.10 17.57 -25.28
C SER A 4 -75.87 16.99 -24.58
N LYS A 5 -76.15 16.51 -23.36
CA LYS A 5 -75.65 15.34 -22.61
C LYS A 5 -74.30 14.69 -22.97
N ALA A 6 -73.54 14.52 -21.90
CA ALA A 6 -72.31 13.75 -21.77
C ALA A 6 -72.45 12.25 -22.10
N HIS A 7 -71.40 11.70 -22.71
CA HIS A 7 -71.11 10.28 -22.68
C HIS A 7 -69.74 10.05 -22.03
N ILE A 8 -69.83 9.38 -20.88
CA ILE A 8 -68.72 8.87 -20.07
C ILE A 8 -68.12 7.70 -20.85
N LEU A 9 -66.88 7.86 -21.33
CA LEU A 9 -66.09 6.76 -21.89
C LEU A 9 -65.18 6.22 -20.78
N MET A 10 -65.56 5.07 -20.23
CA MET A 10 -64.82 4.34 -19.21
C MET A 10 -63.62 3.65 -19.89
N LEU A 11 -62.44 4.24 -19.81
CA LEU A 11 -61.21 3.65 -20.34
C LEU A 11 -60.71 2.60 -19.34
N ALA A 12 -60.84 1.32 -19.69
CA ALA A 12 -60.31 0.20 -18.91
C ALA A 12 -58.77 0.23 -18.96
N LEU A 13 -58.14 0.57 -17.83
CA LEU A 13 -56.69 0.51 -17.66
C LEU A 13 -56.28 -0.97 -17.47
N VAL A 14 -55.75 -1.59 -18.53
CA VAL A 14 -55.16 -2.93 -18.47
C VAL A 14 -53.80 -2.80 -17.77
N LEU A 15 -53.74 -3.16 -16.49
CA LEU A 15 -52.50 -3.22 -15.73
C LEU A 15 -51.74 -4.50 -16.13
N THR A 16 -50.85 -4.40 -17.11
CA THR A 16 -49.92 -5.50 -17.43
C THR A 16 -48.89 -5.60 -16.31
N ALA A 17 -49.00 -6.63 -15.48
CA ALA A 17 -47.97 -6.99 -14.51
C ALA A 17 -46.72 -7.44 -15.29
N VAL A 18 -45.72 -6.56 -15.37
CA VAL A 18 -44.39 -6.94 -15.85
C VAL A 18 -43.75 -7.79 -14.74
N PRO A 19 -43.42 -9.07 -14.98
CA PRO A 19 -42.69 -9.84 -13.98
C PRO A 19 -41.33 -9.19 -13.80
N LEU A 20 -41.09 -8.64 -12.61
CA LEU A 20 -39.78 -8.19 -12.18
C LEU A 20 -38.92 -9.46 -12.05
N ALA A 21 -38.21 -9.81 -13.12
CA ALA A 21 -37.17 -10.82 -13.05
C ALA A 21 -36.17 -10.33 -12.01
N ALA A 22 -36.14 -10.99 -10.85
CA ALA A 22 -35.06 -10.84 -9.90
C ALA A 22 -33.78 -11.25 -10.63
N GLN A 23 -33.04 -10.26 -11.13
CA GLN A 23 -31.65 -10.42 -11.46
C GLN A 23 -30.97 -10.73 -10.13
N THR A 24 -30.82 -12.03 -9.85
CA THR A 24 -29.76 -12.48 -8.99
C THR A 24 -28.47 -12.05 -9.69
N ASP A 25 -27.94 -10.88 -9.31
CA ASP A 25 -26.51 -10.65 -9.39
C ASP A 25 -25.87 -11.70 -8.48
N ALA A 26 -25.77 -12.92 -9.01
CA ALA A 26 -24.74 -13.84 -8.59
C ALA A 26 -23.46 -13.11 -8.95
N ALA A 27 -22.93 -12.34 -8.00
CA ALA A 27 -21.55 -11.90 -8.00
C ALA A 27 -20.74 -13.08 -8.52
N HIS A 28 -20.17 -12.96 -9.72
CA HIS A 28 -19.34 -14.01 -10.28
C HIS A 28 -18.36 -14.40 -9.18
N ALA A 29 -18.55 -15.58 -8.58
CA ALA A 29 -17.64 -16.08 -7.58
C ALA A 29 -16.29 -16.14 -8.29
N LYS A 30 -15.42 -15.20 -7.94
CA LYS A 30 -14.13 -15.05 -8.59
C LYS A 30 -13.36 -16.30 -8.22
N HIS A 31 -13.25 -17.25 -9.15
CA HIS A 31 -12.47 -18.45 -8.91
C HIS A 31 -11.00 -18.07 -9.00
N CYS A 32 -10.37 -17.91 -7.84
CA CYS A 32 -8.94 -17.67 -7.73
C CYS A 32 -8.15 -18.98 -7.95
N SER A 33 -6.90 -18.82 -8.36
CA SER A 33 -5.94 -19.91 -8.62
C SER A 33 -4.52 -19.37 -8.51
N LEU A 34 -3.51 -20.23 -8.58
CA LEU A 34 -2.10 -19.80 -8.56
C LEU A 34 -1.80 -18.69 -9.59
N ALA A 35 -2.37 -18.81 -10.80
CA ALA A 35 -2.23 -17.83 -11.87
C ALA A 35 -2.85 -16.46 -11.55
N THR A 36 -3.69 -16.38 -10.50
CA THR A 36 -4.24 -15.10 -10.04
C THR A 36 -3.16 -14.22 -9.43
N LEU A 37 -2.18 -14.80 -8.72
CA LEU A 37 -1.01 -14.07 -8.23
C LEU A 37 0.16 -14.34 -9.17
N HIS A 38 0.42 -13.39 -10.06
CA HIS A 38 1.53 -13.44 -11.01
C HIS A 38 2.08 -12.04 -11.26
N GLY A 39 3.40 -11.91 -11.26
CA GLY A 39 4.13 -10.66 -11.45
C GLY A 39 4.68 -10.08 -10.14
N SER A 40 5.19 -8.85 -10.24
CA SER A 40 5.82 -8.16 -9.12
C SER A 40 4.86 -7.23 -8.39
N PHE A 41 4.97 -7.22 -7.06
CA PHE A 41 4.21 -6.39 -6.15
C PHE A 41 5.19 -5.72 -5.18
N GLY A 42 4.89 -4.48 -4.80
CA GLY A 42 5.53 -3.84 -3.67
C GLY A 42 4.74 -4.18 -2.43
N PHE A 43 5.41 -4.56 -1.36
CA PHE A 43 4.78 -4.85 -0.08
C PHE A 43 5.24 -3.86 0.98
N PHE A 44 4.34 -3.53 1.88
CA PHE A 44 4.59 -2.57 2.96
C PHE A 44 3.68 -2.87 4.15
N GLY A 45 4.20 -2.62 5.36
CA GLY A 45 3.41 -2.69 6.58
C GLY A 45 2.51 -1.46 6.71
N GLN A 46 1.25 -1.65 7.11
CA GLN A 46 0.34 -0.52 7.44
C GLN A 46 0.58 0.03 8.85
N SER A 47 1.25 -0.74 9.69
CA SER A 47 1.68 -0.38 11.04
C SER A 47 3.02 -1.06 11.30
N PRO A 48 3.83 -0.58 12.26
CA PRO A 48 5.03 -1.31 12.66
C PRO A 48 4.67 -2.75 13.04
N ALA A 49 5.30 -3.72 12.39
CA ALA A 49 5.22 -5.12 12.79
C ALA A 49 5.91 -5.28 14.14
N THR A 50 5.37 -6.12 15.01
CA THR A 50 5.92 -6.38 16.34
C THR A 50 6.29 -7.84 16.49
N LEU A 51 7.55 -8.10 16.85
CA LEU A 51 8.02 -9.39 17.36
C LEU A 51 7.95 -9.35 18.89
N ILE A 52 7.04 -10.15 19.45
CA ILE A 52 6.83 -10.30 20.88
C ILE A 52 8.01 -11.06 21.47
N GLY A 53 8.57 -10.51 22.55
CA GLY A 53 9.72 -11.05 23.25
C GLY A 53 10.08 -10.19 24.46
N ASP A 54 11.23 -10.44 25.04
CA ASP A 54 11.84 -9.59 26.07
C ASP A 54 13.28 -9.23 25.66
N PRO A 55 13.52 -8.04 25.07
CA PRO A 55 12.53 -7.00 24.76
C PRO A 55 11.67 -7.34 23.52
N ALA A 56 10.47 -6.75 23.45
CA ALA A 56 9.70 -6.73 22.20
C ALA A 56 10.39 -5.82 21.18
N LEU A 57 10.38 -6.23 19.91
CA LEU A 57 10.96 -5.48 18.80
C LEU A 57 9.87 -5.05 17.83
N ARG A 58 9.98 -3.84 17.30
CA ARG A 58 9.12 -3.26 16.29
C ARG A 58 9.94 -2.95 15.05
N LEU A 59 9.33 -3.13 13.89
CA LEU A 59 9.96 -2.83 12.62
C LEU A 59 8.96 -2.27 11.63
N VAL A 60 9.45 -1.39 10.77
CA VAL A 60 8.79 -1.01 9.53
C VAL A 60 9.53 -1.68 8.38
N THR A 61 8.78 -2.15 7.40
CA THR A 61 9.33 -2.86 6.25
C THR A 61 8.70 -2.36 4.96
N SER A 62 9.53 -2.31 3.93
CA SER A 62 9.11 -2.13 2.56
C SER A 62 9.91 -3.07 1.68
N GLY A 63 9.30 -3.61 0.63
CA GLY A 63 9.99 -4.55 -0.23
C GLY A 63 9.23 -4.85 -1.50
N THR A 64 9.74 -5.84 -2.22
CA THR A 64 9.05 -6.43 -3.38
C THR A 64 8.89 -7.92 -3.21
N ILE A 65 7.77 -8.41 -3.73
CA ILE A 65 7.47 -9.82 -3.85
C ILE A 65 7.07 -10.10 -5.30
N HIS A 66 7.64 -11.15 -5.88
CA HIS A 66 7.38 -11.63 -7.21
C HIS A 66 6.73 -13.00 -7.12
N PHE A 67 5.50 -13.10 -7.60
CA PHE A 67 4.76 -14.36 -7.71
C PHE A 67 4.89 -14.90 -9.14
N ASP A 68 5.23 -16.19 -9.28
CA ASP A 68 5.45 -16.81 -10.58
C ASP A 68 4.18 -17.35 -11.26
N GLY A 69 3.01 -17.31 -10.59
CA GLY A 69 1.76 -17.87 -11.08
C GLY A 69 1.65 -19.40 -10.96
N HIS A 70 2.66 -20.05 -10.41
CA HIS A 70 2.83 -21.50 -10.33
C HIS A 70 3.19 -22.00 -8.93
N GLY A 71 3.17 -21.12 -7.92
CA GLY A 71 3.34 -21.47 -6.51
C GLY A 71 4.71 -21.15 -5.93
N ASN A 72 5.61 -20.50 -6.68
CA ASN A 72 6.87 -19.98 -6.16
C ASN A 72 6.85 -18.46 -6.06
N LEU A 73 7.44 -17.96 -4.98
CA LEU A 73 7.67 -16.53 -4.78
C LEU A 73 9.15 -16.24 -4.55
N SER A 74 9.54 -15.03 -4.88
CA SER A 74 10.86 -14.48 -4.58
C SER A 74 10.74 -12.99 -4.32
N GLY A 75 11.72 -12.40 -3.65
CA GLY A 75 11.65 -10.98 -3.35
C GLY A 75 12.85 -10.47 -2.59
N GLY A 76 12.70 -9.24 -2.14
CA GLY A 76 13.65 -8.62 -1.23
C GLY A 76 13.04 -7.43 -0.54
N SER A 77 13.57 -7.11 0.63
CA SER A 77 13.04 -6.07 1.49
C SER A 77 14.11 -5.37 2.27
N ILE A 78 13.76 -4.16 2.69
CA ILE A 78 14.50 -3.37 3.65
C ILE A 78 13.63 -3.23 4.90
N ALA A 79 14.27 -3.25 6.06
CA ALA A 79 13.61 -3.06 7.33
C ALA A 79 14.42 -2.11 8.21
N ASN A 80 13.71 -1.29 8.99
CA ASN A 80 14.27 -0.52 10.08
C ASN A 80 13.68 -1.08 11.38
N VAL A 81 14.55 -1.60 12.25
CA VAL A 81 14.18 -2.28 13.49
C VAL A 81 14.47 -1.34 14.66
N GLU A 82 13.46 -1.07 15.49
CA GLU A 82 13.54 -0.17 16.65
C GLU A 82 14.13 1.22 16.36
N GLY A 83 14.14 1.65 15.09
CA GLY A 83 14.77 2.90 14.68
C GLY A 83 16.30 2.86 14.79
N TRP A 84 16.94 1.70 14.64
CA TRP A 84 18.39 1.59 14.55
C TRP A 84 18.96 2.07 13.21
N GLY A 85 18.08 2.37 12.26
CA GLY A 85 18.43 2.62 10.87
C GLY A 85 18.17 1.38 10.03
N ALA A 86 18.02 1.59 8.73
CA ALA A 86 17.75 0.51 7.80
C ALA A 86 19.05 -0.17 7.33
N GLY A 87 19.01 -1.51 7.25
CA GLY A 87 20.11 -2.33 6.73
C GLY A 87 20.16 -2.40 5.20
N GLU A 88 21.00 -3.27 4.67
CA GLU A 88 20.97 -3.62 3.25
C GLU A 88 19.67 -4.37 2.90
N ILE A 89 19.36 -4.43 1.60
CA ILE A 89 18.19 -5.16 1.11
C ILE A 89 18.45 -6.66 1.25
N GLY A 90 17.69 -7.31 2.14
CA GLY A 90 17.68 -8.76 2.29
C GLY A 90 16.88 -9.41 1.15
N THR A 91 17.28 -10.60 0.73
CA THR A 91 16.56 -11.38 -0.29
C THR A 91 15.88 -12.59 0.33
N PHE A 92 14.72 -12.95 -0.19
CA PHE A 92 13.99 -14.13 0.24
C PHE A 92 13.37 -14.90 -0.94
N ALA A 93 13.10 -16.18 -0.72
CA ALA A 93 12.36 -17.03 -1.64
C ALA A 93 11.47 -18.00 -0.88
N GLY A 94 10.44 -18.51 -1.53
CA GLY A 94 9.53 -19.46 -0.89
C GLY A 94 8.41 -19.91 -1.82
N THR A 95 7.32 -20.34 -1.20
CA THR A 95 6.18 -20.91 -1.93
C THR A 95 4.86 -20.36 -1.44
N TYR A 96 3.83 -20.47 -2.28
CA TYR A 96 2.47 -20.06 -1.94
C TYR A 96 1.43 -20.95 -2.60
N THR A 97 0.24 -20.95 -2.02
CA THR A 97 -0.97 -21.58 -2.55
C THR A 97 -2.09 -20.56 -2.65
N VAL A 98 -3.03 -20.77 -3.57
CA VAL A 98 -4.21 -19.91 -3.72
C VAL A 98 -5.44 -20.78 -3.74
N ASN A 99 -6.38 -20.49 -2.85
CA ASN A 99 -7.66 -21.17 -2.77
C ASN A 99 -8.66 -20.56 -3.75
N PRO A 100 -9.67 -21.33 -4.21
CA PRO A 100 -10.71 -20.82 -5.11
C PRO A 100 -11.52 -19.63 -4.57
N ASP A 101 -11.57 -19.46 -3.24
CA ASP A 101 -12.26 -18.36 -2.55
C ASP A 101 -11.42 -17.08 -2.43
N CYS A 102 -10.28 -17.02 -3.11
CA CYS A 102 -9.35 -15.89 -3.10
C CYS A 102 -8.67 -15.63 -1.75
N THR A 103 -8.65 -16.62 -0.86
CA THR A 103 -7.65 -16.70 0.20
C THR A 103 -6.35 -17.29 -0.36
N TYR A 104 -5.22 -16.91 0.22
CA TYR A 104 -3.91 -17.46 -0.12
C TYR A 104 -3.06 -17.61 1.14
N SER A 105 -2.09 -18.50 1.10
CA SER A 105 -1.11 -18.68 2.15
C SER A 105 0.22 -19.10 1.57
N GLY A 106 1.28 -18.91 2.33
CA GLY A 106 2.61 -19.28 1.90
C GLY A 106 3.65 -19.07 2.98
N GLU A 107 4.89 -19.25 2.57
CA GLU A 107 6.05 -19.06 3.40
C GLU A 107 7.19 -18.47 2.56
N HIS A 108 8.10 -17.77 3.21
CA HIS A 108 9.36 -17.36 2.60
C HIS A 108 10.49 -17.44 3.60
N THR A 109 11.68 -17.75 3.10
CA THR A 109 12.91 -17.79 3.89
C THR A 109 13.88 -16.74 3.38
N GLY A 110 14.38 -15.92 4.28
CA GLY A 110 15.42 -14.90 4.04
C GLY A 110 16.31 -14.78 5.28
N ASP A 111 17.61 -14.59 5.07
CA ASP A 111 18.59 -14.42 6.16
C ASP A 111 18.55 -15.50 7.27
N GLY A 112 18.14 -16.72 6.91
CA GLY A 112 18.04 -17.86 7.83
C GLY A 112 16.74 -17.96 8.61
N GLU A 113 15.83 -16.99 8.46
CA GLU A 113 14.51 -16.97 9.09
C GLU A 113 13.43 -17.34 8.08
N THR A 114 12.47 -18.17 8.49
CA THR A 114 11.29 -18.52 7.69
C THR A 114 10.06 -17.86 8.29
N LEU A 115 9.32 -17.09 7.49
CA LEU A 115 8.05 -16.52 7.86
C LEU A 115 6.90 -17.19 7.13
N HIS A 116 5.83 -17.54 7.85
CA HIS A 116 4.58 -18.02 7.27
C HIS A 116 3.52 -16.92 7.30
N PHE A 117 2.67 -16.89 6.27
CA PHE A 117 1.62 -15.89 6.13
C PHE A 117 0.35 -16.48 5.52
N ALA A 118 -0.76 -15.80 5.80
CA ALA A 118 -2.05 -16.04 5.17
C ALA A 118 -2.72 -14.70 4.84
N GLY A 119 -3.53 -14.66 3.78
CA GLY A 119 -4.12 -13.42 3.32
C GLY A 119 -5.27 -13.60 2.34
N THR A 120 -5.70 -12.47 1.79
CA THR A 120 -6.79 -12.37 0.80
C THR A 120 -6.35 -11.59 -0.42
N ILE A 121 -6.90 -11.95 -1.57
CA ILE A 121 -6.63 -11.30 -2.87
C ILE A 121 -7.85 -10.48 -3.27
N THR A 122 -7.65 -9.21 -3.57
CA THR A 122 -8.72 -8.32 -4.06
C THR A 122 -8.26 -7.54 -5.30
N GLY A 123 -9.21 -6.90 -5.99
CA GLY A 123 -8.91 -6.15 -7.21
C GLY A 123 -8.44 -7.02 -8.39
N SER A 124 -8.07 -6.38 -9.49
CA SER A 124 -7.55 -7.05 -10.69
C SER A 124 -6.67 -6.09 -11.50
N GLY A 125 -5.87 -6.63 -12.42
CA GLY A 125 -4.94 -5.82 -13.20
C GLY A 125 -4.03 -4.99 -12.29
N MET A 126 -3.83 -3.72 -12.61
CA MET A 126 -3.01 -2.81 -11.79
C MET A 126 -3.66 -2.33 -10.49
N LEU A 127 -4.92 -2.69 -10.25
CA LEU A 127 -5.62 -2.46 -8.98
C LEU A 127 -5.66 -3.72 -8.11
N GLN A 128 -4.94 -4.78 -8.50
CA GLN A 128 -4.82 -5.97 -7.68
C GLN A 128 -4.00 -5.66 -6.44
N GLU A 129 -4.56 -6.01 -5.28
CA GLU A 129 -3.87 -5.93 -3.99
C GLU A 129 -4.11 -7.21 -3.18
N THR A 130 -3.13 -7.57 -2.35
CA THR A 130 -3.32 -8.57 -1.31
C THR A 130 -3.27 -7.89 0.05
N ARG A 131 -3.90 -8.51 1.04
CA ARG A 131 -3.66 -8.19 2.46
C ARG A 131 -3.36 -9.47 3.19
N PHE A 132 -2.27 -9.48 3.94
CA PHE A 132 -1.78 -10.67 4.62
C PHE A 132 -1.43 -10.38 6.07
N VAL A 133 -1.51 -11.43 6.88
CA VAL A 133 -1.01 -11.46 8.24
C VAL A 133 0.10 -12.50 8.32
N VAL A 134 1.14 -12.20 9.10
CA VAL A 134 2.13 -13.21 9.50
C VAL A 134 1.47 -14.13 10.52
N THR A 135 1.61 -15.44 10.32
CA THR A 135 0.93 -16.46 11.13
C THR A 135 1.82 -17.09 12.20
N ASP A 136 3.08 -16.67 12.27
CA ASP A 136 4.07 -17.26 13.15
C ASP A 136 3.86 -16.83 14.61
N PRO A 137 4.05 -17.74 15.58
CA PRO A 137 3.99 -17.41 17.00
C PRO A 137 4.94 -16.26 17.35
N GLY A 138 4.42 -15.28 18.08
CA GLY A 138 5.19 -14.11 18.50
C GLY A 138 5.14 -12.93 17.52
N TRP A 139 4.66 -13.13 16.29
CA TRP A 139 4.51 -12.03 15.35
C TRP A 139 3.12 -11.37 15.42
N VAL A 140 3.11 -10.05 15.39
CA VAL A 140 1.93 -9.22 15.11
C VAL A 140 2.28 -8.33 13.93
N ALA A 141 1.91 -8.77 12.72
CA ALA A 141 2.24 -8.08 11.49
C ALA A 141 1.11 -8.21 10.46
N LEU A 142 0.75 -7.08 9.87
CA LEU A 142 -0.20 -6.95 8.77
C LEU A 142 0.49 -6.21 7.63
N GLY A 143 0.38 -6.74 6.42
CA GLY A 143 0.95 -6.12 5.22
C GLY A 143 -0.07 -6.02 4.09
N THR A 144 0.27 -5.18 3.12
CA THR A 144 -0.43 -5.06 1.84
C THR A 144 0.56 -5.24 0.71
N ASP A 145 0.23 -6.07 -0.28
CA ASP A 145 0.97 -6.12 -1.55
C ASP A 145 0.19 -5.34 -2.60
N LYS A 146 0.84 -4.42 -3.32
CA LYS A 146 0.25 -3.69 -4.45
C LYS A 146 1.07 -3.91 -5.70
N ARG A 147 0.40 -4.06 -6.83
CA ARG A 147 1.06 -4.42 -8.10
C ARG A 147 2.07 -3.35 -8.52
N ILE A 148 3.29 -3.79 -8.83
CA ILE A 148 4.28 -2.96 -9.52
C ILE A 148 3.99 -3.04 -11.01
N ARG A 149 4.08 -1.89 -11.67
CA ARG A 149 3.85 -1.79 -13.10
C ARG A 149 4.86 -2.64 -13.89
N PRO A 150 4.44 -3.23 -15.03
CA PRO A 150 5.35 -4.04 -15.83
C PRO A 150 6.40 -3.20 -16.58
N GLU A 151 6.11 -1.93 -16.86
CA GLU A 151 7.08 -1.03 -17.46
C GLU A 151 8.20 -0.66 -16.48
N ARG A 152 9.40 -0.44 -17.02
CA ARG A 152 10.53 0.01 -16.19
C ARG A 152 10.25 1.40 -15.63
N CYS A 153 10.49 1.56 -14.34
CA CYS A 153 10.43 2.88 -13.71
C CYS A 153 11.62 3.77 -14.11
N SER A 154 11.41 5.08 -13.97
CA SER A 154 12.38 6.14 -14.18
C SER A 154 12.00 7.37 -13.37
N LEU A 155 12.80 8.44 -13.39
CA LEU A 155 12.47 9.69 -12.71
C LEU A 155 11.10 10.24 -13.15
N SER A 156 10.75 10.13 -14.43
CA SER A 156 9.47 10.62 -14.96
C SER A 156 8.26 9.78 -14.54
N THR A 157 8.46 8.63 -13.88
CA THR A 157 7.37 7.85 -13.29
C THR A 157 6.66 8.65 -12.20
N LEU A 158 7.39 9.51 -11.48
CA LEU A 158 6.85 10.40 -10.47
C LEU A 158 6.82 11.83 -11.01
N LYS A 159 5.63 12.33 -11.31
CA LYS A 159 5.45 13.70 -11.80
C LYS A 159 4.08 14.24 -11.40
N GLY A 160 4.07 15.47 -10.90
CA GLY A 160 2.87 16.13 -10.41
C GLY A 160 2.69 15.95 -8.91
N SER A 161 1.49 16.27 -8.43
CA SER A 161 1.17 16.33 -7.01
C SER A 161 0.61 15.01 -6.47
N TYR A 162 1.05 14.65 -5.28
CA TYR A 162 0.69 13.46 -4.55
C TYR A 162 0.25 13.89 -3.15
N ALA A 163 -0.84 13.30 -2.65
CA ALA A 163 -1.17 13.35 -1.24
C ALA A 163 -0.15 12.52 -0.46
N LEU A 164 0.29 13.01 0.69
CA LEU A 164 1.30 12.40 1.54
C LEU A 164 0.70 12.07 2.91
N PHE A 165 1.01 10.88 3.43
CA PHE A 165 0.58 10.39 4.72
C PHE A 165 1.67 9.53 5.33
N GLY A 166 1.91 9.64 6.62
CA GLY A 166 2.90 8.81 7.31
C GLY A 166 2.70 8.81 8.81
N GLU A 167 3.22 7.79 9.45
CA GLU A 167 3.21 7.66 10.90
C GLU A 167 4.33 6.75 11.39
N GLY A 168 4.61 6.86 12.68
CA GLY A 168 5.66 6.07 13.32
C GLY A 168 6.02 6.56 14.71
N THR A 169 7.29 6.36 15.06
CA THR A 169 7.86 6.77 16.34
C THR A 169 9.23 7.42 16.12
N VAL A 170 9.46 8.57 16.75
CA VAL A 170 10.79 9.14 16.90
C VAL A 170 11.46 8.46 18.09
N THR A 171 12.32 7.47 17.81
CA THR A 171 12.97 6.63 18.81
C THR A 171 14.17 7.31 19.48
N ALA A 172 14.69 8.39 18.88
CA ALA A 172 15.75 9.20 19.49
C ALA A 172 15.31 10.01 20.72
N LEU A 173 14.00 10.20 20.94
CA LEU A 173 13.46 10.90 22.10
C LEU A 173 13.40 9.98 23.33
N THR A 174 13.44 10.57 24.53
CA THR A 174 13.34 9.85 25.81
C THR A 174 12.19 10.42 26.66
N PRO A 175 11.04 9.72 26.80
CA PRO A 175 10.70 8.46 26.13
C PRO A 175 10.50 8.64 24.60
N PRO A 176 10.58 7.55 23.80
CA PRO A 176 10.22 7.58 22.39
C PRO A 176 8.83 8.17 22.18
N ALA A 177 8.65 8.97 21.12
CA ALA A 177 7.40 9.71 20.92
C ALA A 177 6.71 9.35 19.59
N PRO A 178 5.37 9.19 19.59
CA PRO A 178 4.63 8.94 18.36
C PRO A 178 4.63 10.19 17.47
N ILE A 179 4.66 9.94 16.17
CA ILE A 179 4.60 10.97 15.13
C ILE A 179 3.65 10.52 14.03
N ALA A 180 2.87 11.46 13.50
CA ALA A 180 2.06 11.27 12.30
C ALA A 180 2.03 12.57 11.50
N HIS A 181 1.88 12.50 10.19
CA HIS A 181 1.78 13.68 9.32
C HIS A 181 0.92 13.45 8.09
N VAL A 182 0.43 14.55 7.54
CA VAL A 182 -0.33 14.57 6.28
C VAL A 182 0.01 15.83 5.50
N GLY A 183 0.11 15.71 4.19
CA GLY A 183 0.49 16.83 3.35
C GLY A 183 0.38 16.56 1.86
N THR A 184 1.16 17.31 1.10
CA THR A 184 1.30 17.13 -0.34
C THR A 184 2.76 17.25 -0.75
N VAL A 185 3.18 16.39 -1.67
CA VAL A 185 4.48 16.45 -2.33
C VAL A 185 4.27 16.58 -3.84
N THR A 186 5.11 17.38 -4.49
CA THR A 186 5.12 17.55 -5.94
C THR A 186 6.46 17.11 -6.50
N TYR A 187 6.43 16.05 -7.32
CA TYR A 187 7.60 15.54 -8.04
C TYR A 187 7.72 16.22 -9.41
N ASP A 188 8.95 16.59 -9.79
CA ASP A 188 9.22 17.28 -11.06
C ASP A 188 9.39 16.33 -12.27
N GLY A 189 9.54 15.03 -12.02
CA GLY A 189 9.84 14.02 -13.04
C GLY A 189 11.30 13.99 -13.50
N ARG A 190 12.19 14.67 -12.79
CA ARG A 190 13.60 14.91 -13.12
C ARG A 190 14.55 14.74 -11.92
N GLY A 191 14.03 14.25 -10.78
CA GLY A 191 14.83 13.92 -9.61
C GLY A 191 14.77 14.94 -8.47
N ASN A 192 13.88 15.95 -8.56
CA ASN A 192 13.62 16.88 -7.45
C ASN A 192 12.15 16.86 -7.03
N PHE A 193 11.89 17.20 -5.78
CA PHE A 193 10.54 17.42 -5.28
C PHE A 193 10.52 18.53 -4.23
N PHE A 194 9.32 19.02 -3.97
CA PHE A 194 9.02 19.94 -2.89
C PHE A 194 7.63 19.66 -2.35
N GLY A 195 7.38 20.06 -1.11
CA GLY A 195 6.10 19.83 -0.48
C GLY A 195 5.94 20.56 0.84
N SER A 196 4.81 20.27 1.47
CA SER A 196 4.46 20.76 2.79
C SER A 196 3.49 19.80 3.44
N ASP A 197 3.60 19.66 4.75
CA ASP A 197 2.79 18.77 5.57
C ASP A 197 2.54 19.38 6.96
N THR A 198 1.63 18.74 7.69
CA THR A 198 1.33 19.06 9.08
C THR A 198 1.68 17.85 9.93
N ILE A 199 2.62 18.03 10.83
CA ILE A 199 3.14 16.99 11.73
C ILE A 199 2.44 17.09 13.08
N MET A 200 2.03 15.95 13.61
CA MET A 200 1.60 15.76 15.00
C MET A 200 2.67 14.94 15.72
N LEU A 201 3.54 15.62 16.48
CA LEU A 201 4.59 14.98 17.27
C LEU A 201 4.22 15.04 18.76
N ASN A 202 4.00 13.89 19.38
CA ASN A 202 3.64 13.79 20.80
C ASN A 202 2.48 14.73 21.22
N GLY A 203 1.48 14.87 20.35
CA GLY A 203 0.33 15.77 20.56
C GLY A 203 0.58 17.25 20.25
N THR A 204 1.78 17.62 19.79
CA THR A 204 2.10 18.99 19.37
C THR A 204 2.07 19.10 17.85
N MET A 205 1.31 20.07 17.33
CA MET A 205 1.22 20.34 15.90
C MET A 205 2.39 21.20 15.44
N MET A 206 3.02 20.81 14.34
CA MET A 206 4.12 21.53 13.71
C MET A 206 3.86 21.60 12.19
N PRO A 207 3.69 22.79 11.59
CA PRO A 207 3.70 22.91 10.14
C PRO A 207 5.12 22.64 9.63
N ASP A 208 5.23 21.96 8.50
CA ASP A 208 6.52 21.71 7.87
C ASP A 208 6.46 21.98 6.36
N THR A 209 7.63 22.37 5.84
CA THR A 209 7.90 22.52 4.43
C THR A 209 9.20 21.81 4.13
N PHE A 210 9.26 21.15 2.99
CA PHE A 210 10.41 20.35 2.65
C PHE A 210 10.72 20.39 1.15
N THR A 211 11.98 20.13 0.86
CA THR A 211 12.51 19.97 -0.50
C THR A 211 13.44 18.77 -0.51
N GLY A 212 13.69 18.20 -1.69
CA GLY A 212 14.61 17.09 -1.75
C GLY A 212 14.89 16.57 -3.14
N THR A 213 15.70 15.52 -3.18
CA THR A 213 16.06 14.79 -4.38
C THR A 213 15.64 13.33 -4.30
N TYR A 214 15.38 12.73 -5.45
CA TYR A 214 15.06 11.31 -5.51
C TYR A 214 15.72 10.62 -6.70
N THR A 215 16.03 9.35 -6.52
CA THR A 215 16.49 8.45 -7.58
C THR A 215 15.48 7.32 -7.76
N VAL A 216 15.39 6.79 -8.98
CA VAL A 216 14.47 5.70 -9.31
C VAL A 216 15.19 4.66 -10.14
N THR A 217 15.18 3.42 -9.68
CA THR A 217 15.71 2.29 -10.45
C THR A 217 14.69 1.78 -11.46
N ARG A 218 15.15 0.98 -12.44
CA ARG A 218 14.25 0.32 -13.40
C ARG A 218 13.28 -0.66 -12.74
N GLY A 219 13.62 -1.19 -11.57
CA GLY A 219 12.78 -2.06 -10.74
C GLY A 219 11.86 -1.29 -9.78
N CYS A 220 11.67 0.01 -10.00
CA CYS A 220 10.76 0.87 -9.24
C CYS A 220 11.15 1.11 -7.78
N MET A 221 12.34 0.68 -7.37
CA MET A 221 12.92 1.13 -6.10
C MET A 221 13.24 2.62 -6.17
N ILE A 222 12.88 3.35 -5.14
CA ILE A 222 13.11 4.78 -4.97
C ILE A 222 13.94 5.03 -3.70
N SER A 223 14.86 5.98 -3.79
CA SER A 223 15.59 6.55 -2.65
C SER A 223 15.39 8.05 -2.65
N VAL A 224 15.15 8.63 -1.48
CA VAL A 224 14.76 10.03 -1.30
C VAL A 224 15.65 10.67 -0.24
N ASP A 225 16.19 11.85 -0.55
CA ASP A 225 16.89 12.72 0.39
C ASP A 225 16.01 13.95 0.66
N ILE A 226 15.57 14.13 1.91
CA ILE A 226 14.63 15.17 2.32
C ILE A 226 15.36 16.19 3.17
N THR A 227 15.15 17.47 2.89
CA THR A 227 15.48 18.60 3.78
C THR A 227 14.19 19.23 4.28
N SER A 228 13.85 18.94 5.54
CA SER A 228 12.67 19.43 6.25
C SER A 228 13.02 20.60 7.17
N THR A 229 12.11 21.57 7.27
CA THR A 229 12.23 22.69 8.21
C THR A 229 11.92 22.31 9.65
N ALA A 230 11.18 21.22 9.87
CA ALA A 230 10.77 20.77 11.20
C ALA A 230 11.69 19.69 11.79
N VAL A 231 12.14 18.72 10.98
CA VAL A 231 12.89 17.54 11.47
C VAL A 231 14.32 17.46 10.94
N GLY A 232 14.74 18.36 10.05
CA GLY A 232 16.10 18.39 9.49
C GLY A 232 16.24 17.49 8.25
N VAL A 233 17.38 16.83 8.12
CA VAL A 233 17.65 15.94 6.97
C VAL A 233 17.19 14.52 7.30
N VAL A 234 16.41 13.93 6.40
CA VAL A 234 15.90 12.56 6.52
C VAL A 234 16.12 11.83 5.19
N HIS A 235 16.51 10.55 5.27
CA HIS A 235 16.69 9.66 4.15
C HIS A 235 15.63 8.56 4.18
N GLU A 236 15.05 8.28 3.02
CA GLU A 236 14.01 7.28 2.88
C GLU A 236 14.24 6.37 1.68
N GLN A 237 13.75 5.14 1.79
CA GLN A 237 13.81 4.17 0.72
C GLN A 237 12.53 3.34 0.65
N GLY A 238 12.18 2.92 -0.56
CA GLY A 238 11.00 2.10 -0.77
C GLY A 238 10.70 1.85 -2.25
N TRP A 239 9.43 1.66 -2.59
CA TRP A 239 9.00 1.28 -3.94
C TRP A 239 7.81 2.06 -4.46
N ILE A 240 7.83 2.29 -5.77
CA ILE A 240 6.71 2.84 -6.54
C ILE A 240 5.82 1.68 -6.98
N VAL A 241 4.53 1.77 -6.68
CA VAL A 241 3.50 0.79 -7.06
C VAL A 241 2.38 1.46 -7.87
N GLY A 242 1.53 0.66 -8.50
CA GLY A 242 0.42 1.14 -9.31
C GLY A 242 0.86 1.87 -10.60
N GLU A 243 -0.11 2.50 -11.26
CA GLU A 243 0.13 3.24 -12.50
C GLU A 243 -0.87 4.37 -12.71
N GLY A 244 -0.52 5.35 -13.54
CA GLY A 244 -1.45 6.44 -13.88
C GLY A 244 -1.89 7.18 -12.62
N GLN A 245 -3.19 7.17 -12.34
CA GLN A 245 -3.78 7.79 -11.14
C GLN A 245 -3.77 6.87 -9.90
N SER A 246 -3.45 5.59 -10.04
CA SER A 246 -3.22 4.69 -8.89
C SER A 246 -1.75 4.63 -8.47
N THR A 247 -0.88 5.47 -9.03
CA THR A 247 0.53 5.49 -8.63
C THR A 247 0.66 5.91 -7.17
N GLU A 248 1.33 5.05 -6.41
CA GLU A 248 1.66 5.25 -5.02
C GLU A 248 3.15 5.02 -4.81
N VAL A 249 3.71 5.63 -3.77
CA VAL A 249 5.08 5.40 -3.30
C VAL A 249 4.98 5.03 -1.84
N HIS A 250 5.60 3.92 -1.45
CA HIS A 250 5.67 3.48 -0.06
C HIS A 250 7.12 3.46 0.37
N LEU A 251 7.42 4.14 1.47
CA LEU A 251 8.76 4.47 1.95
C LEU A 251 8.88 4.11 3.42
N ILE A 252 10.11 3.81 3.84
CA ILE A 252 10.49 3.81 5.25
C ILE A 252 11.66 4.76 5.45
N VAL A 253 11.74 5.37 6.64
CA VAL A 253 12.92 6.13 7.03
C VAL A 253 14.08 5.18 7.28
N THR A 254 15.22 5.47 6.66
CA THR A 254 16.44 4.65 6.77
C THR A 254 17.39 5.14 7.84
N ASP A 255 17.16 6.33 8.38
CA ASP A 255 18.00 6.92 9.42
C ASP A 255 17.77 6.29 10.81
N PRO A 256 18.83 6.19 11.63
CA PRO A 256 18.67 5.93 13.05
C PRO A 256 17.86 7.03 13.75
N GLY A 257 17.12 6.66 14.80
CA GLY A 257 16.29 7.57 15.58
C GLY A 257 14.84 7.67 15.10
N PHE A 258 14.49 7.01 14.00
CA PHE A 258 13.13 6.98 13.44
C PHE A 258 12.70 5.55 13.14
N LEU A 259 11.51 5.20 13.58
CA LEU A 259 10.80 4.00 13.16
C LEU A 259 9.51 4.45 12.46
N PHE A 260 9.59 4.68 11.15
CA PHE A 260 8.59 5.48 10.43
C PHE A 260 8.32 4.94 9.03
N TYR A 261 7.05 4.95 8.61
CA TYR A 261 6.65 4.66 7.24
C TYR A 261 5.94 5.87 6.64
N GLU A 262 6.13 6.08 5.35
CA GLU A 262 5.45 7.10 4.56
C GLU A 262 4.79 6.47 3.33
N ALA A 263 3.64 7.01 2.94
CA ALA A 263 3.00 6.72 1.68
C ALA A 263 2.61 8.01 0.95
N THR A 264 2.84 8.05 -0.35
CA THR A 264 2.33 9.12 -1.21
C THR A 264 1.44 8.53 -2.30
N ARG A 265 0.34 9.22 -2.63
CA ARG A 265 -0.64 8.78 -3.63
C ARG A 265 -0.97 9.90 -4.59
N LYS A 266 -0.93 9.61 -5.89
CA LYS A 266 -1.16 10.62 -6.92
C LYS A 266 -2.57 11.24 -6.84
N GLN A 267 -2.66 12.55 -7.04
CA GLN A 267 -3.92 13.30 -7.11
C GLN A 267 -4.53 13.33 -8.52
#